data_AF-C4RDX9-F1
#
_entry.id   AF-C4RDX9-F1
#
_cell.length_a   1.000
_cell.length_b   1.000
_cell.length_c   1.000
_cell.angle_alpha   90.00
_cell.angle_beta   90.00
_cell.angle_gamma   90.00
#
_symmetry.space_group_name_H-M   'P 1'
#
loop_
_entity.id
_entity.type
_entity.pdbx_description
1 polymer ?
#
loop_
_entity_poly.entity_id
_entity_poly.type
_entity_poly.pdbx_seq_one_letter_code
_entity_poly.pdbx_strand_id
1 'polypeptide(L)'
;DRWADDGGGFPGRGAAQGADAPGLEPGGAGEGDQLLAVTGERRRAGPAATRPEVPGAGRRGARHRRALRSHARRAGQPGQGPGLAARLAGDPGPGPRLRWFDPLHVPGLFQTEAYARAVFEAGGILEPDEVERRLTDRMESQRVLYGDRPPQVVAVLDEAPLRRRVGGRKVMCDQAAHLARIVTEHPRVRLHVVRSSAEEHPALNGPFILATLEDGAELAFLGGQIGGQELDQRADLSRLQQVWEVTLGAALPPEESIELLREVAESWS
;
A
#
# COMPACT_ATOMS: atom_id res chain seq x y z
N ASP A 1 42.07 24.05 -13.12
CA ASP A 1 43.50 23.65 -13.17
C ASP A 1 44.43 24.58 -12.42
N ARG A 2 44.75 24.22 -11.18
CA ARG A 2 46.09 24.32 -10.57
C ARG A 2 46.14 23.51 -9.26
N TRP A 3 46.89 22.41 -9.28
CA TRP A 3 47.78 21.82 -8.24
C TRP A 3 47.23 21.68 -6.80
N ALA A 4 47.00 20.49 -6.24
CA ALA A 4 47.91 19.39 -5.85
C ALA A 4 48.74 19.64 -4.58
N ASP A 5 48.54 18.72 -3.61
CA ASP A 5 49.35 18.24 -2.48
C ASP A 5 49.85 19.18 -1.36
N ASP A 6 49.63 18.76 -0.10
CA ASP A 6 50.73 18.42 0.81
C ASP A 6 50.25 17.74 2.11
N GLY A 7 51.02 16.72 2.50
CA GLY A 7 50.74 15.81 3.61
C GLY A 7 51.11 16.33 5.00
N GLY A 8 50.44 15.76 6.01
CA GLY A 8 50.74 15.97 7.43
C GLY A 8 50.91 14.63 8.15
N GLY A 9 52.17 14.22 8.36
CA GLY A 9 52.56 13.11 9.21
C GLY A 9 52.39 13.43 10.70
N PHE A 10 52.04 12.42 11.49
CA PHE A 10 52.01 12.47 12.95
C PHE A 10 53.39 12.08 13.53
N PRO A 11 53.95 12.84 14.49
CA PRO A 11 55.13 12.42 15.25
C PRO A 11 54.73 11.72 16.56
N GLY A 12 55.63 10.88 17.09
CA GLY A 12 55.43 10.13 18.33
C GLY A 12 56.45 10.41 19.45
N ARG A 13 56.19 9.72 20.57
CA ARG A 13 57.02 9.32 21.75
C ARG A 13 57.05 10.20 23.02
N GLY A 14 56.90 9.48 24.16
CA GLY A 14 57.32 9.81 25.53
C GLY A 14 56.30 9.33 26.58
N ALA A 15 56.22 8.05 26.96
CA ALA A 15 56.95 7.34 28.03
C ALA A 15 56.67 7.81 29.48
N ALA A 16 55.99 6.98 30.29
CA ALA A 16 56.44 6.50 31.61
C ALA A 16 55.38 5.59 32.31
N GLN A 17 55.83 4.38 32.68
CA GLN A 17 55.64 3.64 33.96
C GLN A 17 54.22 3.46 34.51
N GLY A 18 53.72 2.28 34.89
CA GLY A 18 54.30 0.98 35.19
C GLY A 18 53.38 0.30 36.23
N ALA A 19 53.13 -1.01 36.10
CA ALA A 19 52.93 -1.99 37.19
C ALA A 19 52.03 -3.17 36.74
N ASP A 20 52.69 -4.32 36.66
CA ASP A 20 52.24 -5.66 37.05
C ASP A 20 51.06 -6.33 36.33
N ALA A 21 51.43 -7.18 35.37
CA ALA A 21 50.82 -8.50 35.25
C ALA A 21 51.39 -9.45 36.32
N PRO A 22 50.65 -10.50 36.68
CA PRO A 22 51.20 -11.82 36.36
C PRO A 22 50.18 -12.70 35.63
N GLY A 23 50.69 -13.42 34.63
CA GLY A 23 49.93 -14.35 33.81
C GLY A 23 49.57 -15.65 34.51
N LEU A 24 48.68 -16.40 33.88
CA LEU A 24 48.58 -17.86 33.97
C LEU A 24 47.87 -18.41 32.71
N GLU A 25 48.44 -19.51 32.24
CA GLU A 25 48.23 -20.32 31.04
C GLU A 25 46.77 -20.79 30.77
N PRO A 26 46.48 -21.31 29.56
CA PRO A 26 45.14 -21.76 29.18
C PRO A 26 44.89 -23.21 29.62
N GLY A 27 43.72 -23.47 30.22
CA GLY A 27 43.27 -24.83 30.46
C GLY A 27 41.91 -24.93 31.12
N GLY A 28 41.05 -25.80 30.58
CA GLY A 28 40.03 -26.50 31.38
C GLY A 28 38.59 -26.05 31.17
N ALA A 29 37.78 -27.00 30.70
CA ALA A 29 36.32 -26.96 30.64
C ALA A 29 35.64 -26.78 32.00
N GLY A 30 34.42 -26.23 32.02
CA GLY A 30 33.50 -26.35 33.15
C GLY A 30 32.49 -25.21 33.28
N GLU A 31 31.24 -25.52 32.91
CA GLU A 31 29.97 -25.09 33.54
C GLU A 31 29.61 -23.60 33.75
N GLY A 32 28.44 -23.23 33.21
CA GLY A 32 27.43 -22.44 33.95
C GLY A 32 27.19 -21.00 33.48
N ASP A 33 26.20 -20.79 32.60
CA ASP A 33 24.99 -19.97 32.87
C ASP A 33 24.14 -19.83 31.59
N GLN A 34 23.09 -20.65 31.46
CA GLN A 34 21.69 -20.27 31.69
C GLN A 34 21.06 -19.43 30.57
N LEU A 35 20.68 -20.16 29.51
CA LEU A 35 19.68 -19.77 28.51
C LEU A 35 18.29 -19.89 29.16
N LEU A 36 17.56 -18.78 29.29
CA LEU A 36 16.17 -18.77 29.77
C LEU A 36 15.26 -19.46 28.75
N ALA A 37 14.92 -20.73 29.02
CA ALA A 37 13.79 -21.43 28.44
C ALA A 37 12.54 -21.11 29.28
N VAL A 38 11.55 -20.44 28.68
CA VAL A 38 10.19 -20.38 29.23
C VAL A 38 9.38 -21.49 28.58
N THR A 39 9.11 -22.54 29.37
CA THR A 39 8.17 -23.63 29.07
C THR A 39 6.93 -23.52 29.98
N GLY A 40 5.77 -23.94 29.43
CA GLY A 40 4.49 -24.11 30.14
C GLY A 40 3.62 -22.84 30.14
N GLU A 41 2.34 -22.84 29.76
CA GLU A 41 1.31 -23.83 30.05
C GLU A 41 0.23 -23.87 28.95
N ARG A 42 -0.18 -25.08 28.57
CA ARG A 42 -1.38 -25.32 27.77
C ARG A 42 -2.62 -25.14 28.67
N ARG A 43 -3.36 -24.05 28.49
CA ARG A 43 -4.72 -23.93 29.05
C ARG A 43 -5.70 -24.76 28.22
N ARG A 44 -6.39 -25.69 28.89
CA ARG A 44 -7.50 -26.48 28.35
C ARG A 44 -8.66 -25.55 27.97
N ALA A 45 -9.19 -25.73 26.77
CA ALA A 45 -10.42 -25.07 26.31
C ALA A 45 -11.63 -25.60 27.10
N GLY A 46 -12.36 -24.70 27.77
CA GLY A 46 -13.69 -24.99 28.33
C GLY A 46 -14.77 -25.00 27.24
N PRO A 47 -15.94 -25.63 27.49
CA PRO A 47 -16.96 -25.81 26.48
C PRO A 47 -17.60 -24.49 26.04
N ALA A 48 -17.91 -24.40 24.75
CA ALA A 48 -18.47 -23.24 24.09
C ALA A 48 -19.81 -22.81 24.71
N ALA A 49 -19.87 -21.58 25.20
CA ALA A 49 -21.13 -20.93 25.57
C ALA A 49 -21.90 -20.57 24.30
N THR A 50 -23.05 -21.20 24.11
CA THR A 50 -24.04 -20.88 23.10
C THR A 50 -24.62 -19.48 23.36
N ARG A 51 -24.57 -18.60 22.34
CA ARG A 51 -25.21 -17.29 22.34
C ARG A 51 -26.44 -17.30 21.42
N PRO A 52 -27.48 -16.50 21.73
CA PRO A 52 -28.82 -16.66 21.17
C PRO A 52 -28.91 -16.17 19.73
N GLU A 53 -29.68 -16.90 18.92
CA GLU A 53 -30.06 -16.51 17.56
C GLU A 53 -31.00 -15.30 17.60
N VAL A 54 -30.67 -14.26 16.81
CA VAL A 54 -31.57 -13.16 16.49
C VAL A 54 -32.14 -13.41 15.09
N PRO A 55 -33.46 -13.64 14.91
CA PRO A 55 -34.03 -13.89 13.61
C PRO A 55 -34.38 -12.58 12.89
N GLY A 56 -33.83 -12.39 11.67
CA GLY A 56 -34.34 -11.37 10.74
C GLY A 56 -33.29 -10.65 9.91
N ALA A 57 -32.62 -11.34 8.99
CA ALA A 57 -31.94 -10.69 7.87
C ALA A 57 -32.21 -11.48 6.58
N GLY A 58 -32.85 -10.81 5.62
CA GLY A 58 -33.43 -11.39 4.42
C GLY A 58 -32.49 -12.29 3.61
N ARG A 59 -33.03 -13.44 3.19
CA ARG A 59 -32.34 -14.52 2.46
C ARG A 59 -31.89 -14.18 1.03
N ARG A 60 -31.85 -12.91 0.61
CA ARG A 60 -31.48 -12.51 -0.76
C ARG A 60 -30.01 -12.14 -0.97
N GLY A 61 -29.26 -11.74 0.07
CA GLY A 61 -27.80 -11.48 -0.03
C GLY A 61 -26.89 -12.66 0.32
N ALA A 62 -27.44 -13.81 0.71
CA ALA A 62 -26.66 -14.92 1.27
C ALA A 62 -25.94 -15.78 0.22
N ARG A 63 -26.42 -15.82 -1.03
CA ARG A 63 -25.83 -16.65 -2.09
C ARG A 63 -24.59 -16.04 -2.73
N HIS A 64 -24.46 -14.71 -2.74
CA HIS A 64 -23.24 -14.03 -3.18
C HIS A 64 -22.11 -14.20 -2.14
N ARG A 65 -22.44 -14.31 -0.84
CA ARG A 65 -21.46 -14.33 0.27
C ARG A 65 -20.66 -15.64 0.47
N ARG A 66 -21.14 -16.78 -0.05
CA ARG A 66 -20.51 -18.09 0.22
C ARG A 66 -19.40 -18.49 -0.76
N ALA A 67 -19.36 -17.89 -1.96
CA ALA A 67 -18.26 -18.08 -2.91
C ALA A 67 -17.01 -17.23 -2.58
N LEU A 68 -17.12 -16.31 -1.62
CA LEU A 68 -16.17 -15.21 -1.41
C LEU A 68 -14.99 -15.54 -0.48
N ARG A 69 -15.03 -16.63 0.29
CA ARG A 69 -13.92 -16.97 1.21
C ARG A 69 -12.75 -17.71 0.55
N SER A 70 -12.95 -18.26 -0.66
CA SER A 70 -11.97 -19.13 -1.33
C SER A 70 -11.00 -18.38 -2.26
N HIS A 71 -11.22 -17.10 -2.54
CA HIS A 71 -10.39 -16.31 -3.46
C HIS A 71 -9.32 -15.45 -2.77
N ALA A 72 -9.42 -15.25 -1.45
CA ALA A 72 -8.46 -14.47 -0.67
C ALA A 72 -7.03 -15.06 -0.64
N ARG A 73 -6.84 -16.34 -0.98
CA ARG A 73 -5.52 -16.99 -0.98
C ARG A 73 -4.74 -16.85 -2.29
N ARG A 74 -5.36 -16.31 -3.34
CA ARG A 74 -4.71 -15.96 -4.62
C ARG A 74 -4.63 -14.45 -4.80
N ALA A 75 -4.79 -13.69 -3.72
CA ALA A 75 -4.93 -12.25 -3.80
C ALA A 75 -3.59 -11.55 -3.91
N GLY A 76 -3.44 -10.83 -5.02
CA GLY A 76 -2.29 -9.99 -5.31
C GLY A 76 -2.04 -8.90 -4.26
N GLN A 77 -0.90 -8.27 -4.46
CA GLN A 77 -0.28 -7.21 -3.67
C GLN A 77 -1.14 -5.93 -3.55
N PRO A 78 -0.72 -4.92 -2.74
CA PRO A 78 -1.54 -3.76 -2.41
C PRO A 78 -2.06 -3.04 -3.66
N GLY A 79 -3.32 -2.61 -3.62
CA GLY A 79 -3.96 -1.95 -4.77
C GLY A 79 -4.41 -2.90 -5.89
N GLN A 80 -4.27 -4.22 -5.69
CA GLN A 80 -4.92 -5.24 -6.50
C GLN A 80 -5.90 -5.99 -5.62
N GLY A 81 -7.17 -5.56 -5.56
CA GLY A 81 -8.22 -6.52 -5.24
C GLY A 81 -8.37 -7.43 -6.46
N PRO A 82 -8.07 -8.74 -6.40
CA PRO A 82 -8.49 -9.64 -7.47
C PRO A 82 -10.00 -9.57 -7.54
N GLY A 83 -10.51 -9.25 -8.72
CA GLY A 83 -11.93 -9.11 -8.94
C GLY A 83 -12.53 -7.79 -8.47
N LEU A 84 -11.75 -6.73 -8.18
CA LEU A 84 -12.36 -5.39 -8.05
C LEU A 84 -13.15 -5.07 -9.33
N ALA A 85 -12.51 -5.13 -10.50
CA ALA A 85 -13.19 -4.95 -11.78
C ALA A 85 -14.40 -5.90 -11.96
N ALA A 86 -14.25 -7.18 -11.58
CA ALA A 86 -15.36 -8.14 -11.63
C ALA A 86 -16.52 -7.82 -10.68
N ARG A 87 -16.24 -7.17 -9.53
CA ARG A 87 -17.24 -6.75 -8.53
C ARG A 87 -17.83 -5.38 -8.80
N LEU A 88 -17.16 -4.57 -9.62
CA LEU A 88 -17.70 -3.31 -10.14
C LEU A 88 -18.73 -3.54 -11.26
N ALA A 89 -18.79 -4.75 -11.82
CA ALA A 89 -19.82 -5.15 -12.76
C ALA A 89 -21.09 -5.61 -12.01
N GLY A 90 -22.16 -4.80 -12.02
CA GLY A 90 -23.46 -5.15 -11.43
C GLY A 90 -24.66 -4.85 -12.34
N ASP A 91 -25.86 -4.81 -11.76
CA ASP A 91 -27.16 -4.56 -12.41
C ASP A 91 -27.35 -3.06 -12.82
N PRO A 92 -28.25 -2.71 -13.76
CA PRO A 92 -28.36 -1.35 -14.31
C PRO A 92 -28.55 -0.24 -13.26
N GLY A 93 -27.69 0.78 -13.29
CA GLY A 93 -27.67 1.93 -12.37
C GLY A 93 -26.42 2.81 -12.51
N PRO A 94 -26.23 3.83 -11.65
CA PRO A 94 -24.99 4.57 -11.61
C PRO A 94 -23.85 3.64 -11.15
N GLY A 95 -22.77 3.58 -11.95
CA GLY A 95 -21.61 2.75 -11.63
C GLY A 95 -21.06 2.99 -10.21
N PRO A 96 -20.35 2.00 -9.64
CA PRO A 96 -19.96 1.94 -8.23
C PRO A 96 -19.10 3.14 -7.80
N ARG A 97 -19.08 3.41 -6.49
CA ARG A 97 -18.26 4.48 -5.90
C ARG A 97 -17.03 3.89 -5.23
N LEU A 98 -15.87 4.44 -5.56
CA LEU A 98 -14.57 4.04 -5.03
C LEU A 98 -13.89 5.23 -4.36
N ARG A 99 -13.36 4.97 -3.18
CA ARG A 99 -12.51 5.89 -2.44
C ARG A 99 -11.21 5.19 -2.13
N TRP A 100 -10.11 5.69 -2.69
CA TRP A 100 -8.84 4.98 -2.69
C TRP A 100 -7.76 5.85 -2.04
N PHE A 101 -7.08 5.29 -1.06
CA PHE A 101 -5.83 5.85 -0.54
C PHE A 101 -4.69 4.85 -0.68
N ASP A 102 -3.53 5.31 -1.18
CA ASP A 102 -2.29 4.55 -1.17
C ASP A 102 -1.12 5.49 -0.83
N PRO A 103 -0.41 5.25 0.29
CA PRO A 103 0.67 6.14 0.72
C PRO A 103 1.99 5.90 -0.02
N LEU A 104 2.14 4.77 -0.73
CA LEU A 104 3.45 4.31 -1.21
C LEU A 104 3.50 4.07 -2.72
N HIS A 105 2.35 3.98 -3.39
CA HIS A 105 2.26 3.81 -4.83
C HIS A 105 1.12 4.64 -5.42
N VAL A 106 1.23 4.96 -6.70
CA VAL A 106 0.08 5.47 -7.45
C VAL A 106 -1.02 4.39 -7.46
N PRO A 107 -2.30 4.71 -7.19
CA PRO A 107 -3.38 3.73 -7.26
C PRO A 107 -3.42 2.99 -8.60
N GLY A 108 -3.62 1.67 -8.56
CA GLY A 108 -3.51 0.79 -9.72
C GLY A 108 -4.39 1.20 -10.92
N LEU A 109 -5.54 1.83 -10.67
CA LEU A 109 -6.43 2.32 -11.73
C LEU A 109 -5.84 3.49 -12.54
N PHE A 110 -4.80 4.15 -12.05
CA PHE A 110 -4.20 5.34 -12.65
C PHE A 110 -2.72 5.15 -12.99
N GLN A 111 -2.24 3.91 -12.98
CA GLN A 111 -0.85 3.62 -13.37
C GLN A 111 -0.73 3.52 -14.88
N THR A 112 0.29 4.12 -15.46
CA THR A 112 0.74 3.79 -16.81
C THR A 112 1.29 2.37 -16.83
N GLU A 113 1.26 1.71 -18.00
CA GLU A 113 1.82 0.37 -18.16
C GLU A 113 3.29 0.32 -17.75
N ALA A 114 4.08 1.32 -18.15
CA ALA A 114 5.50 1.41 -17.81
C ALA A 114 5.76 1.55 -16.31
N TYR A 115 4.95 2.33 -15.59
CA TYR A 115 5.04 2.44 -14.14
C TYR A 115 4.65 1.12 -13.46
N ALA A 116 3.54 0.51 -13.87
CA ALA A 116 3.06 -0.75 -13.32
C ALA A 116 4.09 -1.88 -13.50
N ARG A 117 4.66 -1.98 -14.70
CA ARG A 117 5.75 -2.92 -15.01
C ARG A 117 6.95 -2.71 -14.09
N ALA A 118 7.41 -1.46 -13.96
CA ALA A 118 8.55 -1.15 -13.08
C ALA A 118 8.27 -1.47 -11.60
N VAL A 119 7.03 -1.38 -11.14
CA VAL A 119 6.63 -1.83 -9.79
C VAL A 119 6.70 -3.35 -9.66
N PHE A 120 6.26 -4.11 -10.67
CA PHE A 120 6.29 -5.58 -10.62
C PHE A 120 7.67 -6.19 -10.79
N GLU A 121 8.54 -5.55 -11.58
CA GLU A 121 9.93 -5.97 -11.77
C GLU A 121 10.82 -5.60 -10.57
N ALA A 122 10.34 -4.75 -9.66
CA ALA A 122 11.11 -4.25 -8.54
C ALA A 122 11.64 -5.40 -7.66
N GLY A 123 12.96 -5.38 -7.42
CA GLY A 123 13.65 -6.35 -6.57
C GLY A 123 13.82 -7.75 -7.18
N GLY A 124 13.37 -7.99 -8.42
CA GLY A 124 13.57 -9.27 -9.12
C GLY A 124 12.91 -10.46 -8.42
N ILE A 125 11.84 -10.21 -7.64
CA ILE A 125 11.16 -11.25 -6.84
C ILE A 125 10.20 -12.06 -7.71
N LEU A 126 9.61 -11.44 -8.74
CA LEU A 126 8.66 -12.07 -9.65
C LEU A 126 9.38 -12.60 -10.89
N GLU A 127 8.99 -13.80 -11.31
CA GLU A 127 9.40 -14.35 -12.60
C GLU A 127 8.82 -13.54 -13.76
N PRO A 128 9.49 -13.47 -14.93
CA PRO A 128 9.03 -12.67 -16.07
C PRO A 128 7.57 -12.96 -16.49
N ASP A 129 7.17 -14.23 -16.55
CA ASP A 129 5.80 -14.61 -16.91
C ASP A 129 4.76 -14.15 -15.89
N GLU A 130 5.14 -14.08 -14.61
CA GLU A 130 4.29 -13.57 -13.53
C GLU A 130 4.13 -12.05 -13.63
N VAL A 131 5.18 -11.33 -14.03
CA VAL A 131 5.14 -9.89 -14.30
C VAL A 131 4.15 -9.61 -15.43
N GLU A 132 4.27 -10.31 -16.58
CA GLU A 132 3.37 -10.11 -17.72
C GLU A 132 1.91 -10.41 -17.38
N ARG A 133 1.66 -11.48 -16.64
CA ARG A 133 0.29 -11.82 -16.20
C ARG A 133 -0.29 -10.71 -15.32
N ARG A 134 0.44 -10.25 -14.32
CA ARG A 134 -0.02 -9.18 -13.41
C ARG A 134 -0.19 -7.85 -14.12
N LEU A 135 0.67 -7.55 -15.09
CA LEU A 135 0.54 -6.35 -15.91
C LEU A 135 -0.72 -6.41 -16.77
N THR A 136 -1.00 -7.55 -17.39
CA THR A 136 -2.23 -7.79 -18.15
C THR A 136 -3.46 -7.58 -17.27
N ASP A 137 -3.51 -8.22 -16.10
CA ASP A 137 -4.62 -8.06 -15.14
C ASP A 137 -4.80 -6.60 -14.71
N ARG A 138 -3.68 -5.87 -14.54
CA ARG A 138 -3.67 -4.45 -14.17
C ARG A 138 -4.27 -3.59 -15.27
N MET A 139 -3.83 -3.76 -16.51
CA MET A 139 -4.33 -3.00 -17.66
C MET A 139 -5.79 -3.34 -17.96
N GLU A 140 -6.18 -4.60 -17.81
CA GLU A 140 -7.57 -5.02 -17.90
C GLU A 140 -8.46 -4.33 -16.87
N SER A 141 -7.99 -4.25 -15.62
CA SER A 141 -8.74 -3.59 -14.54
C SER A 141 -8.97 -2.11 -14.81
N GLN A 142 -8.02 -1.43 -15.47
CA GLN A 142 -8.15 -0.01 -15.81
C GLN A 142 -9.23 0.27 -16.85
N ARG A 143 -9.58 -0.72 -17.68
CA ARG A 143 -10.65 -0.59 -18.69
C ARG A 143 -12.00 -0.27 -18.05
N VAL A 144 -12.18 -0.54 -16.75
CA VAL A 144 -13.40 -0.17 -16.02
C VAL A 144 -13.68 1.34 -16.04
N LEU A 145 -12.66 2.18 -16.16
CA LEU A 145 -12.82 3.64 -16.30
C LEU A 145 -13.42 4.05 -17.65
N TYR A 146 -13.32 3.18 -18.66
CA TYR A 146 -13.75 3.44 -20.04
C TYR A 146 -14.98 2.64 -20.46
N GLY A 147 -15.55 1.83 -19.56
CA GLY A 147 -16.74 1.03 -19.85
C GLY A 147 -18.02 1.88 -19.87
N ASP A 148 -19.14 1.26 -20.24
CA ASP A 148 -20.46 1.93 -20.31
C ASP A 148 -20.92 2.53 -18.97
N ARG A 149 -20.38 2.00 -17.86
CA ARG A 149 -20.72 2.40 -16.50
C ARG A 149 -19.46 2.60 -15.68
N PRO A 150 -18.70 3.68 -15.93
CA PRO A 150 -17.43 3.89 -15.26
C PRO A 150 -17.67 4.19 -13.76
N PRO A 151 -16.81 3.73 -12.85
CA PRO A 151 -16.98 4.01 -11.43
C PRO A 151 -16.79 5.50 -11.15
N GLN A 152 -17.45 6.00 -10.11
CA GLN A 152 -17.04 7.27 -9.50
C GLN A 152 -15.84 7.00 -8.60
N VAL A 153 -14.71 7.61 -8.88
CA VAL A 153 -13.48 7.39 -8.10
C VAL A 153 -13.02 8.69 -7.48
N VAL A 154 -12.83 8.69 -6.16
CA VAL A 154 -12.06 9.73 -5.48
C VAL A 154 -10.80 9.06 -4.95
N ALA A 155 -9.64 9.52 -5.38
CA ALA A 155 -8.39 9.01 -4.85
C ALA A 155 -7.59 10.12 -4.19
N VAL A 156 -7.02 9.78 -3.03
CA VAL A 156 -6.06 10.61 -2.33
C VAL A 156 -4.71 9.93 -2.49
N LEU A 157 -3.77 10.61 -3.12
CA LEU A 157 -2.37 10.20 -3.23
C LEU A 157 -1.56 10.93 -2.18
N ASP A 158 -0.60 10.24 -1.59
CA ASP A 158 0.52 10.93 -0.95
C ASP A 158 1.47 11.49 -2.02
N GLU A 159 2.18 12.58 -1.72
CA GLU A 159 3.20 13.12 -2.63
C GLU A 159 4.44 12.22 -2.71
N ALA A 160 4.76 11.44 -1.66
CA ALA A 160 5.92 10.56 -1.63
C ALA A 160 6.06 9.61 -2.85
N PRO A 161 5.02 8.86 -3.29
CA PRO A 161 5.10 8.01 -4.47
C PRO A 161 5.34 8.78 -5.78
N LEU A 162 5.01 10.07 -5.82
CA LEU A 162 5.22 10.93 -6.99
C LEU A 162 6.67 11.44 -7.09
N ARG A 163 7.39 11.44 -5.96
CA ARG A 163 8.81 11.86 -5.85
C ARG A 163 9.79 10.69 -5.80
N ARG A 164 9.32 9.48 -5.52
CA ARG A 164 10.15 8.26 -5.57
C ARG A 164 10.40 7.84 -7.02
N ARG A 165 11.66 7.58 -7.37
CA ARG A 165 12.02 7.08 -8.70
C ARG A 165 11.51 5.65 -8.89
N VAL A 166 10.60 5.45 -9.83
CA VAL A 166 10.09 4.14 -10.28
C VAL A 166 10.24 4.06 -11.80
N GLY A 167 10.94 3.04 -12.32
CA GLY A 167 11.14 2.88 -13.77
C GLY A 167 12.02 3.96 -14.45
N GLY A 168 12.61 4.87 -13.67
CA GLY A 168 13.44 5.98 -14.18
C GLY A 168 12.69 7.29 -14.37
N ARG A 169 13.41 8.34 -14.80
CA ARG A 169 12.86 9.72 -14.89
C ARG A 169 11.72 9.82 -15.90
N LYS A 170 11.89 9.23 -17.09
CA LYS A 170 10.87 9.26 -18.14
C LYS A 170 9.56 8.61 -17.68
N VAL A 171 9.63 7.45 -17.04
CA VAL A 171 8.45 6.74 -16.53
C VAL A 171 7.71 7.60 -15.50
N MET A 172 8.43 8.25 -14.60
CA MET A 172 7.81 9.14 -13.61
C MET A 172 7.21 10.41 -14.23
N CYS A 173 7.88 11.02 -15.21
CA CYS A 173 7.35 12.14 -15.98
C CYS A 173 6.02 11.76 -16.67
N ASP A 174 6.02 10.64 -17.40
CA ASP A 174 4.84 10.13 -18.10
C ASP A 174 3.71 9.78 -17.11
N GLN A 175 4.05 9.17 -15.97
CA GLN A 175 3.09 8.81 -14.93
C GLN A 175 2.43 10.04 -14.29
N ALA A 176 3.20 11.06 -13.93
CA ALA A 176 2.66 12.28 -13.33
C ALA A 176 1.80 13.07 -14.34
N ALA A 177 2.26 13.18 -15.59
CA ALA A 177 1.48 13.79 -16.67
C ALA A 177 0.17 13.03 -16.93
N HIS A 178 0.20 11.69 -16.87
CA HIS A 178 -1.00 10.86 -17.00
C HIS A 178 -2.01 11.14 -15.88
N LEU A 179 -1.58 11.28 -14.62
CA LEU A 179 -2.47 11.63 -13.50
C LEU A 179 -3.13 13.00 -13.69
N ALA A 180 -2.40 14.00 -14.18
CA ALA A 180 -2.97 15.31 -14.49
C ALA A 180 -3.96 15.26 -15.66
N ARG A 181 -3.76 14.34 -16.62
CA ARG A 181 -4.63 14.18 -17.79
C ARG A 181 -5.90 13.39 -17.46
N ILE A 182 -5.82 12.32 -16.67
CA ILE A 182 -6.93 11.38 -16.48
C ILE A 182 -8.17 12.02 -15.84
N VAL A 183 -7.99 13.01 -14.96
CA VAL A 183 -9.10 13.77 -14.35
C VAL A 183 -9.87 14.62 -15.37
N THR A 184 -9.23 14.99 -16.47
CA THR A 184 -9.88 15.73 -17.57
C THR A 184 -10.59 14.79 -18.55
N GLU A 185 -10.04 13.60 -18.76
CA GLU A 185 -10.63 12.55 -19.61
C GLU A 185 -11.84 11.89 -18.94
N HIS A 186 -11.86 11.81 -17.61
CA HIS A 186 -12.85 11.08 -16.83
C HIS A 186 -13.53 11.99 -15.80
N PRO A 187 -14.70 12.59 -16.11
CA PRO A 187 -15.42 13.49 -15.20
C PRO A 187 -15.85 12.86 -13.87
N ARG A 188 -15.84 11.51 -13.78
CA ARG A 188 -16.18 10.76 -12.57
C ARG A 188 -14.96 10.45 -11.69
N VAL A 189 -13.77 10.85 -12.10
CA VAL A 189 -12.51 10.70 -11.35
C VAL A 189 -12.13 12.03 -10.71
N ARG A 190 -11.79 11.99 -9.41
CA ARG A 190 -11.19 13.10 -8.67
C ARG A 190 -9.91 12.62 -8.03
N LEU A 191 -8.85 13.39 -8.18
CA LEU A 191 -7.57 13.15 -7.53
C LEU A 191 -7.28 14.27 -6.55
N HIS A 192 -6.81 13.89 -5.37
CA HIS A 192 -6.31 14.77 -4.35
C HIS A 192 -4.88 14.35 -4.02
N VAL A 193 -4.02 15.31 -3.67
CA VAL A 193 -2.67 15.04 -3.21
C VAL A 193 -2.46 15.57 -1.81
N VAL A 194 -1.95 14.74 -0.91
CA VAL A 194 -1.42 15.15 0.39
C VAL A 194 0.04 15.53 0.17
N ARG A 195 0.40 16.79 0.46
CA ARG A 195 1.79 17.25 0.32
C ARG A 195 2.69 16.58 1.35
N SER A 196 3.96 16.41 1.01
CA SER A 196 4.95 15.88 1.97
C SER A 196 5.17 16.77 3.20
N SER A 197 4.70 18.02 3.18
CA SER A 197 4.72 18.95 4.31
C SER A 197 3.49 18.86 5.21
N ALA A 198 2.50 18.03 4.88
CA ALA A 198 1.33 17.82 5.73
C ALA A 198 1.71 17.12 7.03
N GLU A 199 0.91 17.34 8.07
CA GLU A 199 1.06 16.63 9.34
C GLU A 199 0.68 15.14 9.22
N GLU A 200 1.07 14.37 10.24
CA GLU A 200 0.72 12.96 10.37
C GLU A 200 -0.80 12.74 10.25
N HIS A 201 -1.22 11.75 9.47
CA HIS A 201 -2.63 11.37 9.35
C HIS A 201 -2.82 9.85 9.37
N PRO A 202 -3.95 9.35 9.89
CA PRO A 202 -4.12 7.92 10.20
C PRO A 202 -4.06 6.98 9.00
N ALA A 203 -4.28 7.47 7.77
CA ALA A 203 -4.18 6.64 6.58
C ALA A 203 -2.74 6.18 6.24
N LEU A 204 -1.70 6.83 6.78
CA LEU A 204 -0.30 6.39 6.58
C LEU A 204 -0.04 4.97 7.10
N ASN A 205 -0.92 4.43 7.95
CA ASN A 205 -0.88 3.04 8.42
C ASN A 205 -1.05 1.99 7.30
N GLY A 206 -1.53 2.36 6.12
CA GLY A 206 -1.53 1.48 4.96
C GLY A 206 -2.57 1.82 3.89
N PRO A 207 -2.43 1.22 2.69
CA PRO A 207 -3.35 1.45 1.59
C PRO A 207 -4.72 0.81 1.85
N PHE A 208 -5.77 1.50 1.45
CA PHE A 208 -7.13 0.96 1.50
C PHE A 208 -8.03 1.51 0.40
N ILE A 209 -9.08 0.75 0.10
CA ILE A 209 -10.15 1.12 -0.82
C ILE A 209 -11.47 0.95 -0.08
N LEU A 210 -12.30 2.00 -0.02
CA LEU A 210 -13.70 1.91 0.35
C LEU A 210 -14.54 1.87 -0.93
N ALA A 211 -15.33 0.84 -1.09
CA ALA A 211 -16.21 0.63 -2.23
C ALA A 211 -17.67 0.63 -1.78
N THR A 212 -18.51 1.39 -2.47
CA THR A 212 -19.96 1.21 -2.44
C THR A 212 -20.40 0.65 -3.78
N LEU A 213 -20.94 -0.56 -3.76
CA LEU A 213 -21.44 -1.25 -4.94
C LEU A 213 -22.81 -0.70 -5.37
N GLU A 214 -23.26 -1.11 -6.55
CA GLU A 214 -24.52 -0.64 -7.15
C GLU A 214 -25.76 -1.06 -6.32
N ASP A 215 -25.70 -2.22 -5.65
CA ASP A 215 -26.74 -2.70 -4.73
C ASP A 215 -26.72 -2.02 -3.36
N GLY A 216 -25.82 -1.05 -3.16
CA GLY A 216 -25.60 -0.33 -1.92
C GLY A 216 -24.73 -1.08 -0.90
N ALA A 217 -24.23 -2.27 -1.22
CA ALA A 217 -23.29 -2.97 -0.34
C ALA A 217 -21.99 -2.17 -0.21
N GLU A 218 -21.50 -2.06 1.02
CA GLU A 218 -20.24 -1.40 1.33
C GLU A 218 -19.17 -2.43 1.68
N LEU A 219 -17.98 -2.22 1.12
CA LEU A 219 -16.82 -3.09 1.30
C LEU A 219 -15.57 -2.24 1.47
N ALA A 220 -14.61 -2.77 2.21
CA ALA A 220 -13.26 -2.24 2.28
C ALA A 220 -12.26 -3.30 1.80
N PHE A 221 -11.20 -2.84 1.15
CA PHE A 221 -10.03 -3.65 0.82
C PHE A 221 -8.81 -3.00 1.46
N LEU A 222 -8.11 -3.73 2.31
CA LEU A 222 -6.81 -3.33 2.86
C LEU A 222 -5.71 -4.03 2.07
N GLY A 223 -4.76 -3.27 1.52
CA GLY A 223 -3.66 -3.84 0.74
C GLY A 223 -2.47 -4.28 1.60
N GLY A 224 -1.76 -5.34 1.18
CA GLY A 224 -0.56 -5.84 1.87
C GLY A 224 0.37 -6.62 0.93
N GLN A 225 1.61 -6.85 1.36
CA GLN A 225 2.70 -7.39 0.52
C GLN A 225 2.48 -8.83 0.02
N ILE A 226 1.75 -9.64 0.77
CA ILE A 226 1.46 -11.04 0.44
C ILE A 226 0.01 -11.20 -0.07
N GLY A 227 -0.83 -10.19 0.14
CA GLY A 227 -2.23 -10.15 -0.23
C GLY A 227 -2.98 -9.04 0.50
N GLY A 228 -4.28 -8.96 0.26
CA GLY A 228 -5.17 -8.00 0.91
C GLY A 228 -6.26 -8.63 1.78
N GLN A 229 -6.87 -7.80 2.63
CA GLN A 229 -8.01 -8.18 3.45
C GLN A 229 -9.28 -7.47 2.95
N GLU A 230 -10.32 -8.24 2.71
CA GLU A 230 -11.67 -7.72 2.45
C GLU A 230 -12.43 -7.59 3.78
N LEU A 231 -13.11 -6.46 3.95
CA LEU A 231 -13.89 -6.10 5.14
C LEU A 231 -15.30 -5.70 4.73
N ASP A 232 -16.31 -6.25 5.41
CA ASP A 232 -17.73 -5.93 5.22
C ASP A 232 -18.46 -5.63 6.54
N GLN A 233 -17.73 -5.66 7.66
CA GLN A 233 -18.29 -5.39 8.97
C GLN A 233 -18.49 -3.90 9.17
N ARG A 234 -19.70 -3.52 9.60
CA ARG A 234 -20.09 -2.11 9.81
C ARG A 234 -19.12 -1.33 10.70
N ALA A 235 -18.60 -1.96 11.76
CA ALA A 235 -17.65 -1.31 12.68
C ALA A 235 -16.33 -0.96 11.98
N ASP A 236 -15.78 -1.88 11.19
CA ASP A 236 -14.54 -1.69 10.45
C ASP A 236 -14.70 -0.62 9.35
N LEU A 237 -15.81 -0.69 8.60
CA LEU A 237 -16.16 0.29 7.58
C LEU A 237 -16.33 1.69 8.18
N SER A 238 -16.98 1.80 9.33
CA SER A 238 -17.16 3.09 10.02
C SER A 238 -15.82 3.66 10.49
N ARG A 239 -14.88 2.82 10.94
CA ARG A 239 -13.54 3.27 11.32
C ARG A 239 -12.75 3.77 10.10
N LEU A 240 -12.77 3.02 9.00
CA LEU A 240 -12.10 3.44 7.77
C LEU A 240 -12.73 4.69 7.15
N GLN A 241 -14.04 4.86 7.31
CA GLN A 241 -14.74 6.09 6.92
C GLN A 241 -14.17 7.32 7.63
N GLN A 242 -13.92 7.22 8.94
CA GLN A 242 -13.31 8.29 9.73
C GLN A 242 -11.88 8.57 9.29
N VAL A 243 -11.08 7.51 9.03
CA VAL A 243 -9.72 7.65 8.49
C VAL A 243 -9.75 8.38 7.14
N TRP A 244 -10.66 7.98 6.25
CA TRP A 244 -10.85 8.64 4.95
C TRP A 244 -11.16 10.12 5.07
N GLU A 245 -12.07 10.50 5.97
CA GLU A 245 -12.48 11.90 6.17
C GLU A 245 -11.32 12.77 6.66
N VAL A 246 -10.54 12.29 7.63
CA VAL A 246 -9.35 13.00 8.12
C VAL A 246 -8.31 13.15 7.00
N THR A 247 -8.05 12.08 6.25
CA THR A 247 -7.06 12.11 5.16
C THR A 247 -7.47 12.99 4.00
N LEU A 248 -8.75 12.98 3.61
CA LEU A 248 -9.25 13.90 2.59
C LEU A 248 -9.18 15.36 3.07
N GLY A 249 -9.43 15.62 4.35
CA GLY A 249 -9.30 16.96 4.94
C GLY A 249 -7.86 17.49 5.00
N ALA A 250 -6.86 16.61 5.00
CA ALA A 250 -5.45 16.98 4.92
C ALA A 250 -4.93 17.16 3.48
N ALA A 251 -5.69 16.70 2.49
CA ALA A 251 -5.28 16.75 1.09
C ALA A 251 -5.60 18.10 0.45
N LEU A 252 -4.84 18.46 -0.58
CA LEU A 252 -5.10 19.65 -1.38
C LEU A 252 -6.48 19.55 -2.08
N PRO A 253 -7.12 20.69 -2.38
CA PRO A 253 -8.24 20.74 -3.31
C PRO A 253 -7.88 20.11 -4.68
N PRO A 254 -8.86 19.63 -5.45
CA PRO A 254 -8.60 18.98 -6.74
C PRO A 254 -7.77 19.84 -7.71
N GLU A 255 -8.06 21.12 -7.81
CA GLU A 255 -7.39 22.05 -8.73
C GLU A 255 -5.90 22.20 -8.38
N GLU A 256 -5.60 22.49 -7.10
CA GLU A 256 -4.23 22.58 -6.58
C GLU A 256 -3.48 21.24 -6.68
N SER A 257 -4.19 20.13 -6.50
CA SER A 257 -3.62 18.79 -6.67
C SER A 257 -3.17 18.54 -8.11
N ILE A 258 -3.93 19.02 -9.09
CA ILE A 258 -3.59 18.90 -10.52
C ILE A 258 -2.39 19.79 -10.85
N GLU A 259 -2.32 20.99 -10.29
CA GLU A 259 -1.15 21.88 -10.44
C GLU A 259 0.11 21.21 -9.90
N LEU A 260 0.06 20.67 -8.67
CA LEU A 260 1.17 19.91 -8.09
C LEU A 260 1.58 18.71 -8.97
N LEU A 261 0.63 17.97 -9.54
CA LEU A 261 0.93 16.86 -10.44
C LEU A 261 1.67 17.30 -11.71
N ARG A 262 1.35 18.48 -12.25
CA ARG A 262 2.05 19.08 -13.40
C ARG A 262 3.47 19.49 -13.00
N GLU A 263 3.63 20.15 -11.86
CA GLU A 263 4.96 20.53 -11.33
C GLU A 263 5.84 19.30 -11.08
N VAL A 264 5.26 18.23 -10.53
CA VAL A 264 5.95 16.93 -10.38
C VAL A 264 6.42 16.42 -11.74
N ALA A 265 5.56 16.41 -12.75
CA ALA A 265 5.92 15.93 -14.09
C ALA A 265 7.12 16.72 -14.66
N GLU A 266 7.09 18.05 -14.55
CA GLU A 266 8.19 18.93 -14.97
C GLU A 266 9.49 18.63 -14.21
N SER A 267 9.41 18.34 -12.91
CA SER A 267 10.61 18.00 -12.11
C SER A 267 11.29 16.70 -12.54
N TRP A 268 10.61 15.85 -13.32
CA TRP A 268 11.13 14.60 -13.88
C TRP A 268 11.65 14.74 -15.32
N SER A 269 11.28 15.81 -16.02
CA SER A 269 11.86 16.13 -17.34
C SER A 269 13.37 16.40 -17.27
#